data_AF-A0AAV5DS28-F1
#
_entry.id   AF-A0AAV5DS28-F1
#
_cell.length_a   1.000
_cell.length_b   1.000
_cell.length_c   1.000
_cell.angle_alpha   90.00
_cell.angle_beta   90.00
_cell.angle_gamma   90.00
#
_symmetry.space_group_name_H-M   'P 1'
#
loop_
_entity.id
_entity.type
_entity.pdbx_description
1 polymer ?
#
loop_
_entity_poly.entity_id
_entity_poly.type
_entity_poly.pdbx_seq_one_letter_code
_entity_poly.pdbx_strand_id
1 'polypeptide(L)'
;MSPPTGVSVSTIAATATATECHMLKIEDYKRLRTMHCVGTHFDSCPFQAAGRTWRIHCYPNGSHHNVKDHVSLYLVLDAASAGDIHVEVELSLVPQPGVLGALWPPYSWKQTFVFNGKTSPVHGFPMFIQRELLEAWPGFFHDDGFAVRCDVTVIGKVAEKEPVVQARDLKRLGVVCHCSDETCKRYHSGAARSVMWIREAFVKLFLGCFRVRT
;
A
#
# COMPACT_ATOMS: atom_id res chain seq x y z
N MET A 1 47.26 -19.83 -10.97
CA MET A 1 46.64 -18.54 -10.60
C MET A 1 45.15 -18.77 -10.50
N SER A 2 44.58 -18.71 -9.30
CA SER A 2 43.13 -18.82 -9.12
C SER A 2 42.47 -17.56 -9.72
N PRO A 3 41.36 -17.67 -10.47
CA PRO A 3 40.69 -16.50 -11.00
C PRO A 3 40.25 -15.60 -9.83
N PRO A 4 40.32 -14.25 -9.98
CA PRO A 4 39.82 -13.36 -8.94
C PRO A 4 38.34 -13.68 -8.71
N THR A 5 37.98 -13.92 -7.44
CA THR A 5 36.60 -14.19 -7.03
C THR A 5 35.76 -12.96 -7.34
N GLY A 6 35.09 -12.97 -8.49
CA GLY A 6 34.27 -11.85 -8.95
C GLY A 6 33.10 -11.65 -8.00
N VAL A 7 32.99 -10.46 -7.42
CA VAL A 7 31.81 -10.06 -6.64
C VAL A 7 30.68 -9.75 -7.63
N SER A 8 29.52 -10.38 -7.45
CA SER A 8 28.30 -10.11 -8.21
C SER A 8 27.36 -9.27 -7.35
N VAL A 9 26.75 -8.24 -7.93
CA VAL A 9 25.71 -7.43 -7.29
C VAL A 9 24.44 -7.46 -8.14
N SER A 10 23.30 -7.38 -7.46
CA SER A 10 21.98 -7.25 -8.08
C SER A 10 21.17 -6.20 -7.33
N THR A 11 20.43 -5.39 -8.08
CA THR A 11 19.47 -4.43 -7.52
C THR A 11 18.06 -4.97 -7.69
N ILE A 12 17.25 -4.87 -6.64
CA ILE A 12 15.82 -5.16 -6.67
C ILE A 12 15.09 -3.83 -6.53
N ALA A 13 14.23 -3.51 -7.50
CA ALA A 13 13.37 -2.35 -7.46
C ALA A 13 11.90 -2.75 -7.65
N ALA A 14 11.00 -2.00 -7.02
CA ALA A 14 9.58 -2.06 -7.31
C ALA A 14 9.27 -1.15 -8.51
N THR A 15 8.33 -1.57 -9.34
CA THR A 15 7.83 -0.78 -10.47
C THR A 15 6.32 -0.61 -10.34
N ALA A 16 5.77 0.53 -10.75
CA ALA A 16 4.34 0.76 -10.78
C ALA A 16 3.84 0.92 -12.22
N THR A 17 2.68 0.36 -12.54
CA THR A 17 1.98 0.64 -13.80
C THR A 17 1.26 1.98 -13.75
N ALA A 18 0.67 2.41 -14.87
CA ALA A 18 -0.31 3.48 -14.83
C ALA A 18 -1.48 3.09 -13.89
N THR A 19 -1.99 4.09 -13.17
CA THR A 19 -3.13 3.95 -12.28
C THR A 19 -4.43 4.00 -13.08
N GLU A 20 -5.29 3.01 -12.88
CA GLU A 20 -6.62 2.96 -13.48
C GLU A 20 -7.67 3.21 -12.40
N CYS A 21 -8.73 3.95 -12.72
CA CYS A 21 -9.70 4.43 -11.73
C CYS A 21 -11.13 4.00 -12.04
N HIS A 22 -11.89 3.72 -10.99
CA HIS A 22 -13.33 3.45 -11.02
C HIS A 22 -14.04 4.31 -9.98
N MET A 23 -15.21 4.86 -10.32
CA MET A 23 -16.03 5.66 -9.41
C MET A 23 -17.34 4.92 -9.11
N LEU A 24 -17.62 4.71 -7.83
CA LEU A 24 -18.86 4.16 -7.32
C LEU A 24 -19.68 5.28 -6.67
N LYS A 25 -20.88 5.54 -7.18
CA LYS A 25 -21.86 6.41 -6.54
C LYS A 25 -22.81 5.58 -5.69
N ILE A 26 -23.06 6.02 -4.47
CA ILE A 26 -24.03 5.45 -3.53
C ILE A 26 -25.14 6.48 -3.33
N GLU A 27 -26.38 6.07 -3.59
CA GLU A 27 -27.59 6.89 -3.44
C GLU A 27 -28.56 6.20 -2.48
N ASP A 28 -29.46 6.98 -1.87
CA ASP A 28 -30.41 6.48 -0.85
C ASP A 28 -29.71 5.70 0.28
N TYR A 29 -28.57 6.21 0.75
CA TYR A 29 -27.67 5.54 1.69
C TYR A 29 -28.36 5.13 3.00
N LYS A 30 -29.22 5.98 3.56
CA LYS A 30 -29.98 5.63 4.78
C LYS A 30 -30.90 4.45 4.53
N ARG A 31 -31.56 4.38 3.37
CA ARG A 31 -32.41 3.23 3.00
C ARG A 31 -31.58 1.97 2.80
N LEU A 32 -30.45 2.06 2.10
CA LEU A 32 -29.50 0.95 1.94
C LEU A 32 -29.03 0.40 3.30
N ARG A 33 -28.72 1.29 4.25
CA ARG A 33 -28.40 0.93 5.64
C ARG A 33 -29.53 0.17 6.32
N THR A 34 -30.78 0.61 6.22
CA THR A 34 -31.91 -0.06 6.87
C THR A 34 -32.15 -1.46 6.31
N MET A 35 -31.86 -1.69 5.03
CA MET A 35 -32.03 -3.00 4.38
C MET A 35 -30.93 -4.01 4.71
N HIS A 36 -29.79 -3.58 5.27
CA HIS A 36 -28.60 -4.42 5.44
C HIS A 36 -28.21 -4.54 6.91
N CYS A 37 -27.91 -5.75 7.38
CA CYS A 37 -27.33 -5.96 8.70
C CYS A 37 -25.81 -5.68 8.69
N VAL A 38 -25.22 -5.55 9.88
CA VAL A 38 -23.75 -5.54 10.03
C VAL A 38 -23.17 -6.80 9.37
N GLY A 39 -22.08 -6.65 8.62
CA GLY A 39 -21.43 -7.74 7.88
C GLY A 39 -22.07 -8.10 6.54
N THR A 40 -23.15 -7.42 6.14
CA THR A 40 -23.72 -7.54 4.79
C THR A 40 -23.32 -6.33 3.93
N HIS A 41 -23.23 -6.55 2.62
CA HIS A 41 -22.75 -5.56 1.65
C HIS A 41 -23.63 -5.53 0.41
N PHE A 42 -23.47 -4.47 -0.35
CA PHE A 42 -23.90 -4.38 -1.74
C PHE A 42 -22.68 -4.23 -2.66
N ASP A 43 -22.84 -4.69 -3.90
CA ASP A 43 -21.77 -4.74 -4.88
C ASP A 43 -21.86 -3.60 -5.89
N SER A 44 -20.70 -3.08 -6.30
CA SER A 44 -20.61 -2.33 -7.55
C SER A 44 -20.83 -3.23 -8.75
N CYS A 45 -21.09 -2.61 -9.91
CA CYS A 45 -20.90 -3.31 -11.18
C CYS A 45 -19.44 -3.76 -11.31
N PRO A 46 -19.18 -4.87 -12.04
CA PRO A 46 -17.82 -5.26 -12.36
C PRO A 46 -17.14 -4.20 -13.23
N PHE A 47 -15.86 -3.96 -12.98
CA PHE A 47 -15.03 -3.05 -13.78
C PHE A 47 -13.67 -3.66 -14.09
N GLN A 48 -13.07 -3.24 -15.20
CA GLN A 48 -11.73 -3.66 -15.58
C GLN A 48 -10.72 -2.68 -14.99
N ALA A 49 -9.70 -3.21 -14.33
CA ALA A 49 -8.51 -2.46 -13.99
C ALA A 49 -7.30 -3.41 -14.00
N ALA A 50 -6.13 -2.95 -14.46
CA ALA A 50 -4.90 -3.73 -14.44
C ALA A 50 -4.99 -5.10 -15.14
N GLY A 51 -5.81 -5.19 -16.21
CA GLY A 51 -6.07 -6.44 -16.92
C GLY A 51 -6.84 -7.49 -16.12
N ARG A 52 -7.50 -7.08 -15.03
CA ARG A 52 -8.33 -7.93 -14.16
C ARG A 52 -9.71 -7.33 -13.98
N THR A 53 -10.66 -8.20 -13.65
CA THR A 53 -12.03 -7.80 -13.32
C THR A 53 -12.20 -7.69 -11.81
N TRP A 54 -12.75 -6.56 -11.38
CA TRP A 54 -12.92 -6.21 -9.98
C TRP A 54 -14.36 -5.81 -9.66
N ARG A 55 -14.72 -5.88 -8.38
CA ARG A 55 -15.92 -5.27 -7.79
C ARG A 55 -15.55 -4.56 -6.50
N ILE A 56 -16.34 -3.58 -6.10
CA ILE A 56 -16.27 -2.97 -4.77
C ILE A 56 -17.43 -3.53 -3.95
N HIS A 57 -17.11 -4.13 -2.80
CA HIS A 57 -18.10 -4.44 -1.76
C HIS A 57 -18.18 -3.26 -0.80
N CYS A 58 -19.38 -2.70 -0.64
CA CYS A 58 -19.65 -1.65 0.32
C CYS A 58 -20.50 -2.17 1.47
N TYR A 59 -19.96 -2.11 2.69
CA TYR A 59 -20.64 -2.50 3.92
C TYR A 59 -21.10 -1.23 4.65
N PRO A 60 -22.37 -0.81 4.50
CA PRO A 60 -22.84 0.47 5.04
C PRO A 60 -22.95 0.48 6.57
N ASN A 61 -23.05 -0.70 7.19
CA ASN A 61 -23.12 -0.89 8.63
C ASN A 61 -21.87 -1.63 9.18
N GLY A 62 -20.74 -1.50 8.50
CA GLY A 62 -19.49 -2.16 8.86
C GLY A 62 -19.42 -3.62 8.43
N SER A 63 -18.21 -4.12 8.15
CA SER A 63 -18.00 -5.51 7.72
C SER A 63 -18.09 -6.55 8.84
N HIS A 64 -18.05 -6.12 10.10
CA HIS A 64 -18.22 -6.96 11.28
C HIS A 64 -18.56 -6.10 12.51
N HIS A 65 -18.99 -6.73 13.60
CA HIS A 65 -19.54 -6.04 14.77
C HIS A 65 -18.61 -5.01 15.43
N ASN A 66 -17.29 -5.21 15.35
CA ASN A 66 -16.31 -4.30 15.95
C ASN A 66 -16.16 -2.99 15.16
N VAL A 67 -16.67 -2.91 13.93
CA VAL A 67 -16.58 -1.73 13.06
C VAL A 67 -17.97 -1.28 12.58
N LYS A 68 -19.03 -1.59 13.35
CA LYS A 68 -20.44 -1.35 12.99
C LYS A 68 -20.82 0.13 12.81
N ASP A 69 -20.00 1.02 13.34
CA ASP A 69 -20.10 2.48 13.27
C ASP A 69 -19.36 3.07 12.06
N HIS A 70 -18.69 2.24 11.27
CA HIS A 70 -17.96 2.62 10.07
C HIS A 70 -18.69 2.16 8.80
N VAL A 71 -18.44 2.87 7.70
CA VAL A 71 -18.56 2.30 6.36
C VAL A 71 -17.28 1.53 6.09
N SER A 72 -17.40 0.28 5.67
CA SER A 72 -16.25 -0.52 5.22
C SER A 72 -16.30 -0.72 3.71
N LEU A 73 -15.15 -0.62 3.05
CA LEU A 73 -15.04 -0.79 1.61
C LEU A 73 -13.96 -1.83 1.30
N TYR A 74 -14.29 -2.77 0.41
CA TYR A 74 -13.38 -3.80 -0.03
C TYR A 74 -13.35 -3.88 -1.55
N LEU A 75 -12.16 -4.05 -2.09
CA LEU A 75 -11.96 -4.42 -3.48
C LEU A 75 -11.95 -5.94 -3.58
N VAL A 76 -12.60 -6.47 -4.61
CA VAL A 76 -12.77 -7.91 -4.83
C VAL A 76 -12.31 -8.28 -6.21
N LEU A 77 -11.36 -9.20 -6.29
CA LEU A 77 -10.86 -9.80 -7.52
C LEU A 77 -11.77 -10.95 -7.95
N ASP A 78 -12.19 -10.94 -9.22
CA ASP A 78 -12.98 -12.05 -9.76
C ASP A 78 -12.20 -13.37 -9.75
N ALA A 79 -12.84 -14.46 -9.30
CA ALA A 79 -12.24 -15.77 -9.06
C ALA A 79 -11.66 -16.43 -10.32
N ALA A 80 -12.07 -16.00 -11.50
CA ALA A 80 -11.49 -16.44 -12.78
C ALA A 80 -10.04 -15.95 -12.99
N SER A 81 -9.55 -15.03 -12.16
CA SER A 81 -8.21 -14.45 -12.27
C SER A 81 -7.12 -15.41 -11.80
N ALA A 82 -6.26 -15.85 -12.72
CA ALA A 82 -5.13 -16.73 -12.40
C ALA A 82 -3.92 -15.96 -11.81
N GLY A 83 -3.33 -16.49 -10.74
CA GLY A 83 -2.08 -16.02 -10.15
C GLY A 83 -2.21 -14.87 -9.15
N ASP A 84 -1.17 -14.69 -8.34
CA ASP A 84 -1.07 -13.57 -7.40
C ASP A 84 -0.84 -12.26 -8.14
N ILE A 85 -1.48 -11.19 -7.69
CA ILE A 85 -1.25 -9.83 -8.19
C ILE A 85 -1.06 -8.87 -7.02
N HIS A 86 0.07 -8.16 -7.04
CA HIS A 86 0.37 -7.09 -6.09
C HIS A 86 -0.24 -5.79 -6.61
N VAL A 87 -1.13 -5.20 -5.83
CA VAL A 87 -1.87 -4.01 -6.21
C VAL A 87 -1.83 -3.01 -5.07
N GLU A 88 -1.42 -1.78 -5.38
CA GLU A 88 -1.68 -0.64 -4.53
C GLU A 88 -3.08 -0.12 -4.82
N VAL A 89 -3.93 -0.16 -3.79
CA VAL A 89 -5.32 0.29 -3.86
C VAL A 89 -5.43 1.58 -3.05
N GLU A 90 -5.97 2.61 -3.69
CA GLU A 90 -6.39 3.84 -3.02
C GLU A 90 -7.90 4.01 -3.17
N LEU A 91 -8.59 4.18 -2.04
CA LEU A 91 -10.00 4.55 -1.99
C LEU A 91 -10.10 5.97 -1.46
N SER A 92 -10.84 6.83 -2.15
CA SER A 92 -11.05 8.22 -1.76
C SER A 92 -12.52 8.62 -1.84
N LEU A 93 -12.95 9.55 -0.99
CA LEU A 93 -14.24 10.20 -1.17
C LEU A 93 -14.16 11.21 -2.31
N VAL A 94 -15.18 11.21 -3.16
CA VAL A 94 -15.28 12.17 -4.27
C VAL A 94 -15.95 13.44 -3.74
N PRO A 95 -15.28 14.61 -3.78
CA PRO A 95 -15.87 15.85 -3.35
C PRO A 95 -17.03 16.28 -4.26
N GLN A 96 -18.04 16.88 -3.67
CA GLN A 96 -19.16 17.48 -4.39
C GLN A 96 -18.67 18.61 -5.30
N PRO A 97 -19.29 18.81 -6.48
CA PRO A 97 -18.88 19.87 -7.38
C PRO A 97 -19.11 21.26 -6.75
N GLY A 98 -18.24 22.20 -7.10
CA GLY A 98 -18.34 23.59 -6.66
C GLY A 98 -17.72 23.86 -5.28
N VAL A 99 -18.16 24.96 -4.66
CA VAL A 99 -17.54 25.50 -3.44
C VAL A 99 -17.63 24.53 -2.27
N LEU A 100 -18.71 23.76 -2.17
CA LEU A 100 -18.93 22.83 -1.05
C LEU A 100 -17.87 21.73 -0.97
N GLY A 101 -17.47 21.13 -2.09
CA GLY A 101 -16.39 20.14 -2.08
C GLY A 101 -14.99 20.74 -2.01
N ALA A 102 -14.80 21.96 -2.55
CA ALA A 102 -13.49 22.63 -2.55
C ALA A 102 -13.03 23.09 -1.16
N LEU A 103 -13.96 23.28 -0.22
CA LEU A 103 -13.62 23.74 1.13
C LEU A 103 -12.96 22.65 1.98
N TRP A 104 -13.01 21.38 1.56
CA TRP A 104 -12.75 20.26 2.43
C TRP A 104 -11.50 19.47 2.07
N PRO A 105 -10.79 18.97 3.10
CA PRO A 105 -9.57 18.22 2.85
C PRO A 105 -9.91 16.93 2.09
N PRO A 106 -9.05 16.51 1.15
CA PRO A 106 -9.16 15.19 0.54
C PRO A 106 -9.22 14.10 1.61
N TYR A 107 -10.05 13.10 1.39
CA TYR A 107 -10.17 11.94 2.27
C TYR A 107 -9.84 10.68 1.49
N SER A 108 -8.72 10.03 1.80
CA SER A 108 -8.33 8.78 1.16
C SER A 108 -7.64 7.80 2.10
N TRP A 109 -7.73 6.52 1.74
CA TRP A 109 -7.01 5.42 2.35
C TRP A 109 -6.28 4.65 1.27
N LYS A 110 -5.03 4.31 1.55
CA LYS A 110 -4.13 3.72 0.56
C LYS A 110 -3.31 2.59 1.16
N GLN A 111 -3.31 1.45 0.50
CA GLN A 111 -2.55 0.28 0.95
C GLN A 111 -2.25 -0.69 -0.21
N THR A 112 -1.09 -1.34 -0.13
CA THR A 112 -0.72 -2.42 -1.04
C THR A 112 -1.24 -3.76 -0.52
N PHE A 113 -1.96 -4.48 -1.38
CA PHE A 113 -2.50 -5.80 -1.13
C PHE A 113 -1.97 -6.81 -2.15
N VAL A 114 -2.07 -8.09 -1.79
CA VAL A 114 -1.78 -9.22 -2.69
C VAL A 114 -3.06 -9.99 -2.89
N PHE A 115 -3.64 -9.87 -4.08
CA PHE A 115 -4.87 -10.58 -4.41
C PHE A 115 -4.57 -11.92 -5.06
N ASN A 116 -5.37 -12.92 -4.72
CA ASN A 116 -5.42 -14.20 -5.41
C ASN A 116 -6.88 -14.62 -5.58
N GLY A 117 -7.33 -14.80 -6.82
CA GLY A 117 -8.73 -15.11 -7.12
C GLY A 117 -9.30 -16.36 -6.43
N LYS A 118 -8.44 -17.30 -6.00
CA LYS A 118 -8.84 -18.56 -5.35
C LYS A 118 -8.73 -18.53 -3.83
N THR A 119 -7.70 -17.87 -3.28
CA THR A 119 -7.36 -17.99 -1.86
C THR A 119 -7.53 -16.68 -1.08
N SER A 120 -7.37 -15.53 -1.74
CA SER A 120 -7.52 -14.22 -1.10
C SER A 120 -8.05 -13.18 -2.09
N PRO A 121 -9.33 -13.31 -2.50
CA PRO A 121 -9.89 -12.42 -3.52
C PRO A 121 -10.33 -11.07 -2.95
N VAL A 122 -10.38 -10.88 -1.63
CA VAL A 122 -11.02 -9.72 -0.98
C VAL A 122 -10.04 -9.02 -0.04
N HIS A 123 -9.77 -7.75 -0.28
CA HIS A 123 -9.00 -6.87 0.61
C HIS A 123 -9.58 -5.46 0.64
N GLY A 124 -9.33 -4.72 1.72
CA GLY A 124 -9.90 -3.39 1.85
C GLY A 124 -9.73 -2.79 3.23
N PHE A 125 -10.61 -1.85 3.53
CA PHE A 125 -10.52 -0.94 4.66
C PHE A 125 -11.75 -1.14 5.57
N PRO A 126 -11.63 -1.95 6.64
CA PRO A 126 -12.74 -2.20 7.57
C PRO A 126 -13.26 -0.93 8.26
N MET A 127 -12.38 0.04 8.49
CA MET A 127 -12.71 1.33 9.11
C MET A 127 -12.48 2.48 8.11
N PHE A 128 -13.00 2.34 6.87
CA PHE A 128 -12.76 3.34 5.82
C PHE A 128 -13.20 4.73 6.23
N ILE A 129 -14.43 4.91 6.75
CA ILE A 129 -14.85 6.18 7.36
C ILE A 129 -15.88 5.92 8.44
N GLN A 130 -15.77 6.63 9.57
CA GLN A 130 -16.81 6.61 10.60
C GLN A 130 -18.09 7.23 10.01
N ARG A 131 -19.21 6.54 10.16
CA ARG A 131 -20.46 6.91 9.49
C ARG A 131 -20.98 8.29 9.92
N GLU A 132 -20.88 8.60 11.21
CA GLU A 132 -21.26 9.92 11.73
C GLU A 132 -20.41 11.04 11.12
N LEU A 133 -19.11 10.78 10.89
CA LEU A 133 -18.22 11.72 10.23
C LEU A 133 -18.65 11.94 8.77
N LEU A 134 -18.93 10.86 8.04
CA LEU A 134 -19.41 10.94 6.65
C LEU A 134 -20.73 11.74 6.54
N GLU A 135 -21.70 11.47 7.41
CA GLU A 135 -23.01 12.13 7.37
C GLU A 135 -22.94 13.60 7.83
N ALA A 136 -22.00 13.92 8.73
CA ALA A 136 -21.69 15.30 9.10
C ALA A 136 -20.95 16.06 8.00
N TRP A 137 -20.69 15.39 6.86
CA TRP A 137 -19.79 15.84 5.84
C TRP A 137 -20.49 16.37 4.54
N PRO A 138 -21.23 17.53 4.46
CA PRO A 138 -21.86 18.05 3.22
C PRO A 138 -21.00 18.18 1.95
N GLY A 139 -19.69 18.40 2.04
CA GLY A 139 -18.80 18.44 0.88
C GLY A 139 -18.55 17.07 0.23
N PHE A 140 -18.94 15.97 0.88
CA PHE A 140 -18.87 14.61 0.35
C PHE A 140 -20.24 13.90 0.35
N PHE A 141 -21.03 14.11 1.39
CA PHE A 141 -22.34 13.51 1.61
C PHE A 141 -23.46 14.53 1.38
N HIS A 142 -24.20 14.36 0.29
CA HIS A 142 -25.27 15.27 -0.13
C HIS A 142 -26.46 14.46 -0.66
N ASP A 143 -27.69 14.93 -0.45
CA ASP A 143 -28.93 14.26 -0.89
C ASP A 143 -28.98 12.76 -0.55
N ASP A 144 -28.59 12.41 0.69
CA ASP A 144 -28.50 11.03 1.17
C ASP A 144 -27.58 10.11 0.33
N GLY A 145 -26.58 10.68 -0.32
CA GLY A 145 -25.62 9.94 -1.14
C GLY A 145 -24.19 10.46 -1.03
N PHE A 146 -23.26 9.64 -1.49
CA PHE A 146 -21.84 9.99 -1.60
C PHE A 146 -21.21 9.16 -2.72
N ALA A 147 -19.98 9.50 -3.11
CA ALA A 147 -19.24 8.74 -4.11
C ALA A 147 -17.84 8.41 -3.63
N VAL A 148 -17.35 7.26 -4.09
CA VAL A 148 -16.02 6.72 -3.81
C VAL A 148 -15.27 6.56 -5.13
N ARG A 149 -14.03 7.03 -5.17
CA ARG A 149 -13.08 6.73 -6.24
C ARG A 149 -12.13 5.63 -5.77
N CYS A 150 -11.99 4.60 -6.59
CA CYS A 150 -11.04 3.51 -6.41
C CYS A 150 -9.98 3.59 -7.49
N ASP A 151 -8.74 3.80 -7.06
CA ASP A 151 -7.54 3.80 -7.90
C ASP A 151 -6.78 2.48 -7.69
N VAL A 152 -6.42 1.83 -8.80
CA VAL A 152 -5.78 0.51 -8.84
C VAL A 152 -4.46 0.64 -9.58
N THR A 153 -3.36 0.33 -8.91
CA THR A 153 -2.00 0.39 -9.48
C THR A 153 -1.28 -0.94 -9.29
N VAL A 154 -0.80 -1.57 -10.36
CA VAL A 154 -0.04 -2.83 -10.23
C VAL A 154 1.38 -2.53 -9.80
N ILE A 155 1.84 -3.25 -8.79
CA ILE A 155 3.21 -3.19 -8.30
C ILE A 155 3.98 -4.42 -8.78
N GLY A 156 4.92 -4.20 -9.70
CA GLY A 156 5.86 -5.22 -10.18
C GLY A 156 7.17 -5.21 -9.40
N LYS A 157 8.01 -6.22 -9.68
CA LYS A 157 9.38 -6.32 -9.17
C LYS A 157 10.33 -6.55 -10.35
N VAL A 158 11.37 -5.73 -10.44
CA VAL A 158 12.46 -5.90 -11.40
C VAL A 158 13.74 -6.23 -10.62
N ALA A 159 14.48 -7.23 -11.11
CA ALA A 159 15.78 -7.60 -10.57
C ALA A 159 16.82 -7.52 -11.69
N GLU A 160 17.74 -6.57 -11.56
CA GLU A 160 18.81 -6.36 -12.54
C GLU A 160 20.12 -6.87 -11.96
N LYS A 161 20.83 -7.70 -12.74
CA LYS A 161 22.15 -8.20 -12.40
C LYS A 161 23.20 -7.42 -13.19
N GLU A 162 24.10 -6.73 -12.50
CA GLU A 162 25.20 -6.04 -13.17
C GLU A 162 26.39 -7.00 -13.38
N PRO A 163 27.02 -7.01 -14.57
CA PRO A 163 28.22 -7.80 -14.80
C PRO A 163 29.46 -7.08 -14.23
N VAL A 164 30.12 -7.75 -13.29
CA VAL A 164 31.42 -7.40 -12.65
C VAL A 164 31.46 -6.03 -11.97
N VAL A 165 31.44 -6.07 -10.64
CA VAL A 165 31.36 -4.90 -9.75
C VAL A 165 32.73 -4.24 -9.58
N GLN A 166 32.83 -2.94 -9.88
CA GLN A 166 33.96 -2.09 -9.55
C GLN A 166 33.66 -1.21 -8.33
N ALA A 167 34.68 -0.65 -7.69
CA ALA A 167 34.53 0.21 -6.50
C ALA A 167 33.61 1.43 -6.73
N ARG A 168 33.51 1.92 -7.97
CA ARG A 168 32.57 2.98 -8.36
C ARG A 168 31.10 2.57 -8.29
N ASP A 169 30.81 1.27 -8.41
CA ASP A 169 29.44 0.73 -8.43
C ASP A 169 28.91 0.62 -6.98
N LEU A 170 29.76 0.23 -6.04
CA LEU A 170 29.48 0.33 -4.59
C LEU A 170 29.16 1.77 -4.16
N LYS A 171 29.83 2.76 -4.77
CA LYS A 171 29.57 4.19 -4.54
C LYS A 171 28.19 4.62 -5.08
N ARG A 172 27.79 4.12 -6.25
CA ARG A 172 26.45 4.35 -6.83
C ARG A 172 25.34 3.71 -6.01
N LEU A 173 25.61 2.56 -5.38
CA LEU A 173 24.66 1.85 -4.51
C LEU A 173 24.54 2.44 -3.10
N GLY A 174 25.29 3.51 -2.78
CA GLY A 174 25.30 4.11 -1.45
C GLY A 174 25.95 3.25 -0.37
N VAL A 175 26.76 2.25 -0.75
CA VAL A 175 27.39 1.28 0.18
C VAL A 175 28.84 1.66 0.52
N VAL A 176 29.25 2.91 0.25
CA VAL A 176 30.62 3.39 0.54
C VAL A 176 30.65 4.17 1.85
N CYS A 177 31.46 3.69 2.82
CA CYS A 177 31.85 4.45 4.01
C CYS A 177 32.72 5.64 3.55
N HIS A 178 32.30 6.88 3.83
CA HIS A 178 33.07 8.09 3.56
C HIS A 178 34.00 8.49 4.72
N CYS A 179 34.04 7.71 5.80
CA CYS A 179 34.86 8.03 6.96
C CYS A 179 36.33 7.76 6.68
N SER A 180 37.18 8.74 7.00
CA SER A 180 38.64 8.63 6.93
C SER A 180 39.28 8.21 8.25
N ASP A 181 38.48 7.80 9.25
CA ASP A 181 38.98 7.41 10.57
C ASP A 181 39.56 5.99 10.61
N GLU A 182 40.46 5.77 11.58
CA GLU A 182 41.16 4.50 11.78
C GLU A 182 40.22 3.33 12.14
N THR A 183 39.02 3.63 12.63
CA THR A 183 37.97 2.66 12.93
C THR A 183 37.34 2.09 11.66
N CYS A 184 36.98 2.92 10.68
CA CYS A 184 36.42 2.45 9.40
C CYS A 184 37.48 1.64 8.61
N LYS A 185 38.77 2.00 8.71
CA LYS A 185 39.87 1.21 8.12
C LYS A 185 39.92 -0.22 8.68
N ARG A 186 39.78 -0.41 10.00
CA ARG A 186 39.81 -1.75 10.64
C ARG A 186 38.61 -2.62 10.26
N TYR A 187 37.43 -2.03 10.08
CA TYR A 187 36.23 -2.77 9.65
C TYR A 187 36.31 -3.21 8.18
N HIS A 188 37.07 -2.50 7.34
CA HIS A 188 37.24 -2.85 5.92
C HIS A 188 38.49 -3.71 5.62
N SER A 189 39.43 -3.87 6.55
CA SER A 189 40.74 -4.44 6.27
C SER A 189 40.95 -5.92 6.63
N GLY A 190 39.93 -6.73 6.95
CA GLY A 190 40.21 -8.07 7.50
C GLY A 190 39.15 -9.14 7.27
N ALA A 191 39.59 -10.21 6.60
CA ALA A 191 38.91 -11.48 6.39
C ALA A 191 38.18 -12.05 7.61
N ALA A 192 36.94 -12.50 7.35
CA ALA A 192 36.22 -13.61 7.97
C ALA A 192 36.64 -14.04 9.39
N ARG A 193 35.84 -13.66 10.40
CA ARG A 193 35.48 -14.53 11.52
C ARG A 193 34.01 -14.29 11.91
N SER A 194 33.16 -15.26 11.55
CA SER A 194 32.09 -15.90 12.34
C SER A 194 31.32 -15.02 13.35
N VAL A 195 30.00 -14.97 13.49
CA VAL A 195 28.80 -15.73 13.04
C VAL A 195 27.61 -14.98 13.70
N MET A 196 26.39 -15.09 13.12
CA MET A 196 25.07 -14.67 13.66
C MET A 196 24.77 -13.14 13.69
N TRP A 197 23.60 -12.63 13.31
CA TRP A 197 22.36 -13.16 12.75
C TRP A 197 21.63 -12.00 12.04
N ILE A 198 21.02 -12.27 10.88
CA ILE A 198 20.63 -11.30 9.82
C ILE A 198 19.39 -10.41 10.15
N ARG A 199 19.06 -10.15 11.43
CA ARG A 199 17.86 -9.35 11.76
C ARG A 199 18.06 -8.14 12.67
N GLU A 200 19.26 -7.91 13.21
CA GLU A 200 19.49 -6.78 14.13
C GLU A 200 20.36 -5.64 13.59
N ALA A 201 20.98 -5.77 12.41
CA ALA A 201 21.87 -4.73 11.88
C ALA A 201 21.16 -3.55 11.20
N PHE A 202 19.92 -3.73 10.74
CA PHE A 202 19.23 -2.72 9.94
C PHE A 202 18.41 -1.70 10.74
N VAL A 203 18.19 -1.94 12.04
CA VAL A 203 17.34 -1.07 12.88
C VAL A 203 18.08 -0.48 14.08
N LYS A 204 19.29 -0.98 14.43
CA LYS A 204 20.10 -0.42 15.54
C LYS A 204 21.13 0.66 15.13
N LEU A 205 21.23 1.02 13.85
CA LEU A 205 22.08 2.15 13.43
C LEU A 205 21.38 3.51 13.57
N PHE A 206 20.06 3.53 13.77
CA PHE A 206 19.30 4.77 14.01
C PHE A 206 18.50 4.65 15.31
N LEU A 207 19.04 5.34 16.32
CA LEU A 207 18.38 5.87 17.52
C LEU A 207 18.20 4.94 18.74
N GLY A 208 19.00 5.25 19.76
CA GLY A 208 18.75 5.02 21.19
C GLY A 208 20.07 4.85 21.95
N CYS A 209 20.48 5.66 22.93
CA CYS A 209 19.72 6.54 23.82
C CYS A 209 20.69 7.30 24.76
N PHE A 210 20.49 8.63 24.94
CA PHE A 210 20.87 9.52 26.07
C PHE A 210 22.37 9.64 26.47
N ARG A 211 22.94 10.78 26.89
CA ARG A 211 22.46 12.09 27.35
C ARG A 211 23.66 13.06 27.24
N VAL A 212 23.46 14.27 26.72
CA VAL A 212 24.43 15.37 26.87
C VAL A 212 24.32 15.93 28.28
N ARG A 213 25.44 16.01 29.01
CA ARG A 213 25.80 16.82 30.20
C ARG A 213 27.04 16.13 30.81
N THR A 214 28.20 16.73 31.01
CA THR A 214 28.75 18.10 30.91
C THR A 214 30.19 17.97 30.43
#